data_AF-A0A8J7YVR6-F1
#
_entry.id   AF-A0A8J7YVR6-F1
#
_cell.length_a   1.000
_cell.length_b   1.000
_cell.length_c   1.000
_cell.angle_alpha   90.00
_cell.angle_beta   90.00
_cell.angle_gamma   90.00
#
_symmetry.space_group_name_H-M   'P 1'
#
loop_
_entity.id
_entity.type
_entity.pdbx_description
1 polymer ?
#
loop_
_entity_poly.entity_id
_entity_poly.type
_entity_poly.pdbx_seq_one_letter_code
_entity_poly.pdbx_strand_id
1 'polypeptide(L)'
;MGKLSTGSAKLDRLLDGGFEPSTITLLYGEGGSGKTNMCMLAARNSALAGNRTVYIDTEGVSMERLKQICGTDFESISRNI
;
A
#
# COMPACT_ATOMS: atom_id res chain seq x y z
N MET A 1 15.34 5.97 -7.61
CA MET A 1 14.39 5.29 -6.71
C MET A 1 13.61 4.31 -7.58
N GLY A 2 13.52 3.03 -7.22
CA GLY A 2 12.79 2.04 -8.01
C GLY A 2 11.27 2.23 -7.91
N LYS A 3 10.50 1.64 -8.84
CA LYS A 3 9.04 1.56 -8.75
C LYS A 3 8.63 0.82 -7.47
N LEU A 4 7.53 1.24 -6.86
CA LEU A 4 6.99 0.62 -5.66
C LEU A 4 6.08 -0.55 -6.04
N SER A 5 6.42 -1.78 -5.66
CA SER A 5 5.56 -2.94 -5.93
C SER A 5 4.16 -2.74 -5.36
N THR A 6 3.15 -3.14 -6.12
CA THR A 6 1.75 -3.15 -5.68
C THR A 6 1.45 -4.29 -4.70
N GLY A 7 2.40 -5.20 -4.47
CA GLY A 7 2.20 -6.45 -3.73
C GLY A 7 1.51 -7.55 -4.54
N SER A 8 1.30 -7.35 -5.85
CA SER A 8 0.72 -8.32 -6.77
C SER A 8 1.56 -8.41 -8.03
N ALA A 9 2.23 -9.55 -8.24
CA ALA A 9 3.08 -9.76 -9.40
C ALA A 9 2.36 -9.53 -10.75
N LYS A 10 1.05 -9.80 -10.82
CA LYS A 10 0.24 -9.56 -12.01
C LYS A 10 0.03 -8.06 -12.28
N LEU A 11 -0.22 -7.29 -11.22
CA LEU A 11 -0.43 -5.85 -11.33
C LEU A 11 0.90 -5.13 -11.58
N ASP A 12 1.97 -5.56 -10.91
CA ASP A 12 3.33 -5.08 -11.17
C ASP A 12 3.68 -5.27 -12.65
N ARG A 13 3.40 -6.45 -13.22
CA ARG A 13 3.60 -6.68 -14.66
C ARG A 13 2.77 -5.74 -15.54
N LEU A 14 1.53 -5.46 -15.17
CA LEU A 14 0.65 -4.57 -15.92
C LEU A 14 1.14 -3.11 -15.88
N LEU A 15 1.74 -2.69 -14.76
CA LEU A 15 2.29 -1.35 -14.52
C LEU A 15 3.80 -1.25 -14.83
N ASP A 16 4.37 -2.29 -15.44
CA ASP A 16 5.79 -2.37 -15.78
C ASP A 16 6.73 -2.17 -14.56
N GLY A 17 6.39 -2.81 -13.44
CA GLY A 17 7.19 -2.85 -12.21
C GLY A 17 6.53 -2.23 -10.97
N GLY A 18 5.31 -1.72 -11.07
CA GLY A 18 4.54 -1.19 -9.93
C GLY A 18 4.24 0.31 -10.03
N PHE A 19 3.99 0.96 -8.89
CA PHE A 19 3.67 2.38 -8.83
C PHE A 19 4.91 3.24 -9.14
N GLU A 20 4.73 4.22 -10.03
CA GLU A 20 5.77 5.16 -10.41
C GLU A 20 6.07 6.14 -9.26
N PRO A 21 7.35 6.36 -8.90
CA PRO A 21 7.71 7.35 -7.88
C PRO A 21 7.49 8.79 -8.38
N SER A 22 7.39 9.72 -7.44
CA SER A 22 7.31 11.17 -7.73
C SER A 22 6.13 11.59 -8.61
N THR A 23 5.06 10.80 -8.62
CA THR A 23 3.80 11.12 -9.31
C THR A 23 2.59 10.77 -8.45
N ILE A 24 1.44 11.30 -8.81
CA ILE A 24 0.16 10.98 -8.18
C ILE A 24 -0.44 9.77 -8.92
N THR A 25 -0.69 8.70 -8.17
CA THR A 25 -1.46 7.54 -8.66
C THR A 25 -2.89 7.62 -8.12
N LEU A 26 -3.89 7.59 -9.01
CA LEU A 26 -5.30 7.56 -8.64
C LEU A 26 -5.85 6.13 -8.80
N LEU A 27 -6.44 5.59 -7.72
CA LEU A 27 -7.20 4.34 -7.75
C LEU A 27 -8.68 4.64 -7.54
N TYR A 28 -9.52 4.33 -8.53
CA TYR A 28 -10.96 4.60 -8.50
C TYR A 28 -11.78 3.34 -8.80
N GLY A 29 -13.05 3.34 -8.39
CA GLY A 29 -13.99 2.23 -8.61
C GLY A 29 -15.05 2.13 -7.51
N GLU A 30 -16.03 1.23 -7.70
CA GLU A 30 -17.19 1.05 -6.81
C GLU A 30 -16.82 0.63 -5.37
N GLY A 31 -17.73 0.85 -4.42
CA GLY A 31 -17.59 0.35 -3.05
C GLY A 31 -17.33 -1.16 -3.03
N GLY A 32 -16.39 -1.62 -2.19
CA GLY A 32 -16.02 -3.04 -2.13
C GLY A 32 -15.05 -3.53 -3.22
N SER A 33 -14.63 -2.69 -4.17
CA SER A 33 -13.68 -3.09 -5.23
C SER A 33 -12.23 -3.31 -4.77
N GLY A 34 -11.93 -3.14 -3.47
CA GLY A 34 -10.61 -3.40 -2.90
C GLY A 34 -9.65 -2.20 -2.86
N LYS A 35 -10.11 -0.99 -3.16
CA LYS A 35 -9.27 0.23 -3.17
C LYS A 35 -8.49 0.46 -1.89
N THR A 36 -9.18 0.45 -0.74
CA THR A 36 -8.56 0.63 0.58
C THR A 36 -7.49 -0.42 0.87
N ASN A 37 -7.72 -1.68 0.45
CA ASN A 37 -6.73 -2.75 0.58
C ASN A 37 -5.48 -2.48 -0.26
N MET A 38 -5.63 -1.96 -1.48
CA MET A 38 -4.51 -1.57 -2.34
C MET A 38 -3.72 -0.40 -1.75
N CYS A 39 -4.39 0.59 -1.16
CA CYS A 39 -3.72 1.69 -0.46
C CYS A 39 -2.91 1.19 0.75
N MET A 40 -3.48 0.29 1.55
CA MET A 40 -2.77 -0.33 2.67
C MET A 40 -1.56 -1.17 2.22
N LEU A 41 -1.68 -1.91 1.10
CA LEU A 41 -0.56 -2.64 0.50
C LEU A 41 0.54 -1.70 0.00
N ALA A 42 0.19 -0.60 -0.64
CA ALA A 42 1.14 0.42 -1.06
C ALA A 42 1.87 1.02 0.16
N ALA A 43 1.14 1.34 1.23
CA ALA A 43 1.73 1.85 2.45
C ALA A 43 2.69 0.84 3.12
N ARG A 44 2.27 -0.43 3.23
CA ARG A 44 3.10 -1.54 3.71
C ARG A 44 4.40 -1.66 2.90
N ASN A 45 4.29 -1.74 1.59
CA ASN A 45 5.44 -1.94 0.71
C ASN A 45 6.38 -0.73 0.72
N SER A 46 5.82 0.49 0.86
CA SER A 46 6.60 1.72 0.98
C SER A 46 7.42 1.71 2.27
N ALA A 47 6.80 1.36 3.39
CA ALA A 47 7.49 1.21 4.67
C ALA A 47 8.55 0.09 4.65
N LEU A 48 8.27 -1.07 4.03
CA LEU A 48 9.24 -2.14 3.85
C LEU A 48 10.44 -1.74 2.98
N ALA A 49 10.23 -0.85 2.01
CA ALA A 49 11.30 -0.25 1.22
C ALA A 49 12.13 0.79 2.00
N GLY A 50 11.83 1.00 3.29
CA GLY A 50 12.53 1.94 4.17
C GLY A 50 12.06 3.39 4.05
N ASN A 51 10.95 3.65 3.36
CA ASN A 51 10.42 5.00 3.20
C ASN A 51 9.54 5.39 4.41
N ARG A 52 9.60 6.67 4.78
CA ARG A 52 8.58 7.24 5.68
C ARG A 52 7.26 7.34 4.92
N THR A 53 6.25 6.68 5.46
CA THR A 53 4.94 6.57 4.84
C THR A 53 3.92 7.28 5.73
N VAL A 54 2.92 7.91 5.12
CA VAL A 54 1.78 8.50 5.84
C VAL A 54 0.52 7.92 5.22
N TYR A 55 -0.30 7.26 6.02
CA TYR A 55 -1.62 6.79 5.60
C TYR A 55 -2.70 7.72 6.15
N ILE A 56 -3.39 8.44 5.26
CA ILE A 56 -4.48 9.35 5.62
C ILE A 56 -5.81 8.65 5.33
N ASP A 57 -6.65 8.59 6.35
CA ASP A 57 -7.96 7.95 6.29
C ASP A 57 -9.04 8.89 6.82
N THR A 58 -10.21 8.89 6.17
CA THR A 58 -11.34 9.76 6.52
C THR A 58 -12.58 8.99 6.98
N GLU A 59 -12.54 7.66 6.98
CA GLU A 59 -13.72 6.78 7.23
C GLU A 59 -13.55 5.87 8.46
N GLY A 60 -12.37 5.87 9.07
CA GLY A 60 -11.96 4.96 10.13
C GLY A 60 -11.09 3.82 9.60
N VAL A 61 -9.78 3.90 9.80
CA VAL A 61 -8.85 2.84 9.40
C VAL A 61 -9.06 1.57 10.23
N SER A 62 -9.22 0.43 9.55
CA SER A 62 -9.29 -0.88 10.22
C SER A 62 -7.89 -1.38 10.58
N MET A 63 -7.53 -1.29 11.86
CA MET A 63 -6.25 -1.81 12.36
C MET A 63 -6.14 -3.32 12.26
N GLU A 64 -7.26 -4.04 12.38
CA GLU A 64 -7.30 -5.49 12.15
C GLU A 64 -6.93 -5.81 10.69
N ARG A 65 -7.50 -5.08 9.74
CA ARG A 65 -7.18 -5.28 8.32
C ARG A 65 -5.73 -4.95 8.01
N LEU A 66 -5.21 -3.86 8.57
CA LEU A 66 -3.81 -3.50 8.44
C LEU A 66 -2.89 -4.60 9.00
N LYS A 67 -3.20 -5.17 10.16
CA LYS A 67 -2.47 -6.32 10.72
C LYS A 67 -2.47 -7.52 9.78
N GLN A 68 -3.62 -7.86 9.19
CA GLN A 68 -3.71 -8.96 8.22
C GLN A 68 -2.85 -8.71 6.97
N ILE A 69 -2.83 -7.47 6.46
CA ILE A 69 -2.03 -7.10 5.29
C ILE A 69 -0.53 -7.11 5.62
N CYS A 70 -0.14 -6.60 6.78
CA CYS A 70 1.26 -6.57 7.21
C CYS A 70 1.79 -7.94 7.63
N GLY A 71 0.94 -8.83 8.14
CA GLY A 71 1.34 -10.15 8.62
C GLY A 71 2.41 -10.05 9.71
N THR A 72 3.49 -10.81 9.54
CA THR A 72 4.65 -10.82 10.46
C THR A 72 5.37 -9.48 10.55
N ASP A 73 5.21 -8.62 9.54
CA ASP A 73 5.96 -7.36 9.47
C ASP A 73 5.29 -6.23 10.26
N PHE A 74 4.08 -6.47 10.81
CA PHE A 74 3.26 -5.43 11.43
C PHE A 74 4.02 -4.62 12.49
N GLU A 75 4.75 -5.26 13.39
CA GLU A 75 5.50 -4.57 14.47
C GLU A 75 6.68 -3.71 13.97
N SER A 76 7.23 -4.08 12.81
CA SER A 76 8.32 -3.33 12.17
C SER A 76 7.79 -2.17 11.33
N ILE A 77 6.60 -2.33 10.76
CA ILE A 77 5.99 -1.39 9.81
C ILE A 77 5.13 -0.35 10.50
N SER A 78 4.39 -0.71 11.56
CA SER A 78 3.41 0.14 12.24
C SER A 78 4.00 1.44 12.80
N ARG A 79 5.31 1.48 13.00
CA ARG A 79 6.05 2.68 13.44
C ARG A 79 6.45 3.62 12.30
N ASN A 80 6.29 3.18 11.05
CA ASN A 80 6.75 3.85 9.83
C ASN A 80 5.61 4.23 8.86
N ILE A 81 4.35 3.98 9.24
CA ILE A 81 3.12 4.32 8.50
C ILE A 81 2.25 5.26 9.33
#